data_AF-D2UDQ8-F1
#
_entry.id   AF-D2UDQ8-F1
#
_cell.length_a   1.000
_cell.length_b   1.000
_cell.length_c   1.000
_cell.angle_alpha   90.00
_cell.angle_beta   90.00
_cell.angle_gamma   90.00
#
_symmetry.space_group_name_H-M   'P 1'
#
loop_
_entity.id
_entity.type
_entity.pdbx_description
1 polymer ?
#
loop_
_entity_poly.entity_id
_entity_poly.type
_entity_poly.pdbx_seq_one_letter_code
_entity_poly.pdbx_strand_id
1 'polypeptide(L)'
;MAGGEAMAFDLTHARHDPMHCLVPGLFRSLKRGERKKLKLDVTYHYAENEQARFVGFEPLGADDMRLLQGLVALGGPKGIILTPEPTAGLPKQLRLFLAPKFDAVGHDALVVRESMSSLLGEIGLTDGGDNIRAIKASLLRMANVTVVVTKGSRQRSFHLMSYAFDEEDGRLFVALNPQIAEAILGRRPYTRIEMAEVRALQTDPARLIH
;
A
#
# COMPACT_ATOMS: atom_id res chain seq x y z
N MET A 1 -26.51 9.09 -27.20
CA MET A 1 -25.06 9.34 -27.26
C MET A 1 -24.78 10.57 -26.41
N ALA A 2 -24.62 10.39 -25.09
CA ALA A 2 -24.19 11.45 -24.19
C ALA A 2 -22.76 11.09 -23.78
N GLY A 3 -21.79 11.84 -24.29
CA GLY A 3 -20.40 11.74 -23.89
C GLY A 3 -20.28 12.18 -22.45
N GLY A 4 -20.06 11.23 -21.55
CA GLY A 4 -19.51 11.55 -20.24
C GLY A 4 -18.10 12.06 -20.45
N GLU A 5 -17.79 13.25 -19.95
CA GLU A 5 -16.41 13.70 -19.80
C GLU A 5 -15.62 12.57 -19.14
N ALA A 6 -14.64 12.04 -19.86
CA ALA A 6 -13.74 11.06 -19.28
C ALA A 6 -13.08 11.74 -18.08
N MET A 7 -13.28 11.18 -16.88
CA MET A 7 -12.51 11.62 -15.71
C MET A 7 -11.03 11.54 -16.10
N ALA A 8 -10.39 12.70 -16.22
CA ALA A 8 -8.96 12.76 -16.50
C ALA A 8 -8.25 12.21 -15.26
N PHE A 9 -7.69 11.02 -15.37
CA PHE A 9 -6.87 10.44 -14.31
C PHE A 9 -5.45 10.99 -14.45
N ASP A 10 -4.89 11.53 -13.37
CA ASP A 10 -3.54 12.11 -13.41
C ASP A 10 -2.46 11.01 -13.26
N LEU A 11 -2.79 9.88 -12.64
CA LEU A 11 -1.85 8.80 -12.42
C LEU A 11 -1.79 7.83 -13.61
N THR A 12 -0.60 7.76 -14.21
CA THR A 12 -0.29 6.86 -15.33
C THR A 12 0.15 5.48 -14.84
N HIS A 13 1.06 5.41 -13.86
CA HIS A 13 1.66 4.15 -13.42
C HIS A 13 2.06 4.16 -11.95
N ALA A 14 2.13 2.98 -11.34
CA ALA A 14 2.78 2.72 -10.07
C ALA A 14 4.18 2.13 -10.28
N ARG A 15 5.14 2.54 -9.45
CA ARG A 15 6.46 1.89 -9.31
C ARG A 15 6.46 1.04 -8.05
N HIS A 16 5.93 -0.16 -8.17
CA HIS A 16 5.68 -1.03 -7.03
C HIS A 16 6.91 -1.89 -6.71
N ASP A 17 7.20 -2.09 -5.43
CA ASP A 17 8.25 -3.03 -5.04
C ASP A 17 7.84 -4.47 -5.44
N PRO A 18 8.69 -5.24 -6.17
CA PRO A 18 8.33 -6.55 -6.70
C PRO A 18 7.95 -7.58 -5.63
N MET A 19 8.54 -7.49 -4.43
CA MET A 19 8.22 -8.40 -3.33
C MET A 19 6.74 -8.32 -2.94
N HIS A 20 6.15 -7.12 -2.98
CA HIS A 20 4.74 -6.94 -2.63
C HIS A 20 3.79 -7.34 -3.77
N CYS A 21 4.30 -7.55 -4.98
CA CYS A 21 3.52 -8.00 -6.14
C CYS A 21 3.53 -9.52 -6.28
N LEU A 22 4.66 -10.16 -5.97
CA LEU A 22 4.91 -11.56 -6.35
C LEU A 22 4.57 -12.59 -5.26
N VAL A 23 4.29 -12.17 -4.03
CA VAL A 23 4.06 -13.08 -2.89
C VAL A 23 2.69 -13.76 -3.03
N PRO A 24 2.65 -15.08 -3.31
CA PRO A 24 1.38 -15.77 -3.45
C PRO A 24 0.61 -15.76 -2.12
N GLY A 25 -0.66 -15.35 -2.17
CA GLY A 25 -1.53 -15.34 -0.99
C GLY A 25 -1.40 -14.12 -0.08
N LEU A 26 -0.50 -13.17 -0.40
CA LEU A 26 -0.48 -11.85 0.25
C LEU A 26 -1.84 -11.17 0.05
N PHE A 27 -2.26 -11.04 -1.20
CA PHE A 27 -3.62 -10.68 -1.60
C PHE A 27 -4.34 -11.91 -2.15
N ARG A 28 -5.65 -12.03 -1.88
CA ARG A 28 -6.45 -13.17 -2.33
C ARG A 28 -7.90 -12.77 -2.61
N SER A 29 -8.61 -13.58 -3.41
CA SER A 29 -10.06 -13.42 -3.54
C SER A 29 -10.73 -13.92 -2.26
N LEU A 30 -11.58 -13.09 -1.66
CA LEU A 30 -12.19 -13.35 -0.36
C LEU A 30 -13.71 -13.40 -0.47
N LYS A 31 -14.31 -14.48 0.03
CA LYS A 31 -15.76 -14.58 0.20
C LYS A 31 -16.21 -13.80 1.43
N ARG A 32 -17.49 -13.42 1.43
CA ARG A 32 -18.12 -12.74 2.58
C ARG A 32 -17.89 -13.55 3.87
N GLY A 33 -17.30 -12.90 4.87
CA GLY A 33 -17.05 -13.49 6.18
C GLY A 33 -15.71 -14.20 6.36
N GLU A 34 -14.93 -14.42 5.30
CA GLU A 34 -13.61 -15.08 5.41
C GLU A 34 -12.61 -14.22 6.20
N ARG A 35 -12.67 -12.89 6.08
CA ARG A 35 -11.82 -11.97 6.86
C ARG A 35 -11.92 -12.19 8.37
N LYS A 36 -13.10 -12.59 8.87
CA LYS A 36 -13.33 -12.85 10.30
C LYS A 36 -12.73 -14.16 10.79
N LYS A 37 -12.44 -15.10 9.88
CA LYS A 37 -12.04 -16.48 10.22
C LYS A 37 -10.57 -16.76 9.93
N LEU A 38 -10.01 -16.09 8.93
CA LEU A 38 -8.65 -16.31 8.45
C LEU A 38 -7.67 -15.28 9.03
N LYS A 39 -6.39 -15.62 9.01
CA LYS A 39 -5.27 -14.72 9.34
C LYS A 39 -4.36 -14.56 8.12
N LEU A 40 -3.65 -13.43 8.05
CA LEU A 40 -2.54 -13.29 7.12
C LEU A 40 -1.29 -13.81 7.82
N ASP A 41 -0.75 -14.90 7.30
CA ASP A 41 0.61 -15.36 7.64
C ASP A 41 1.15 -16.06 6.39
N VAL A 42 1.97 -15.34 5.64
CA VAL A 42 2.52 -15.81 4.36
C VAL A 42 4.01 -15.59 4.37
N THR A 43 4.77 -16.64 4.11
CA THR A 43 6.22 -16.59 3.91
C THR A 43 6.53 -16.98 2.48
N TYR A 44 7.36 -16.19 1.81
CA TYR A 44 7.82 -16.45 0.46
C TYR A 44 9.35 -16.37 0.41
N HIS A 45 9.95 -17.38 -0.21
CA HIS A 45 11.40 -17.49 -0.40
C HIS A 45 11.77 -17.02 -1.81
N TYR A 46 12.50 -15.91 -1.91
CA TYR A 46 12.96 -15.33 -3.18
C TYR A 46 14.20 -16.02 -3.72
N ALA A 47 15.08 -16.43 -2.81
CA ALA A 47 16.34 -17.09 -3.10
C ALA A 47 16.73 -17.94 -1.87
N GLU A 48 17.80 -18.72 -2.01
CA GLU A 48 18.29 -19.64 -0.97
C GLU A 48 18.40 -19.01 0.43
N ASN A 49 18.78 -17.72 0.50
CA ASN A 49 18.95 -17.00 1.77
C ASN A 49 18.14 -15.70 1.85
N GLU A 50 17.08 -15.56 1.04
CA GLU A 50 16.24 -14.35 1.04
C GLU A 50 14.76 -14.71 1.10
N GLN A 51 14.07 -14.23 2.14
CA GLN A 51 12.65 -14.48 2.33
C GLN A 51 11.92 -13.23 2.82
N ALA A 52 10.62 -13.15 2.52
CA ALA A 52 9.72 -12.17 3.10
C ALA A 52 8.54 -12.87 3.76
N ARG A 53 8.18 -12.42 4.96
CA ARG A 53 7.01 -12.86 5.70
C ARG A 53 6.07 -11.69 5.94
N PHE A 54 4.79 -11.91 5.72
CA PHE A 54 3.71 -10.95 5.93
C PHE A 54 2.76 -11.51 6.98
N VAL A 55 2.56 -10.78 8.07
CA VAL A 55 1.73 -11.22 9.20
C VAL A 55 0.70 -10.15 9.52
N GLY A 56 -0.56 -10.53 9.64
CA GLY A 56 -1.66 -9.63 9.96
C GLY A 56 -2.88 -10.36 10.52
N PHE A 57 -3.72 -9.63 11.25
CA PHE A 57 -4.89 -10.20 11.92
C PHE A 57 -6.03 -10.59 10.97
N GLU A 58 -6.01 -10.11 9.74
CA GLU A 58 -6.99 -10.42 8.70
C GLU A 58 -6.24 -10.61 7.36
N PRO A 59 -6.73 -11.48 6.45
CA PRO A 59 -6.18 -11.59 5.10
C PRO A 59 -6.40 -10.29 4.31
N LEU A 60 -5.54 -10.01 3.33
CA LEU A 60 -5.75 -8.90 2.38
C LEU A 60 -6.47 -9.39 1.11
N GLY A 61 -7.39 -8.57 0.61
CA GLY A 61 -8.20 -8.81 -0.56
C GLY A 61 -7.73 -8.04 -1.79
N ALA A 62 -8.41 -8.25 -2.93
CA ALA A 62 -8.15 -7.51 -4.17
C ALA A 62 -8.48 -6.01 -4.06
N ASP A 63 -9.41 -5.65 -3.18
CA ASP A 63 -9.73 -4.27 -2.78
C ASP A 63 -8.54 -3.59 -2.07
N ASP A 64 -7.91 -4.29 -1.12
CA ASP A 64 -6.73 -3.82 -0.40
C ASP A 64 -5.54 -3.62 -1.37
N MET A 65 -5.36 -4.57 -2.30
CA MET A 65 -4.34 -4.50 -3.34
C MET A 65 -4.52 -3.28 -4.25
N ARG A 66 -5.75 -3.04 -4.73
CA ARG A 66 -6.08 -1.90 -5.60
C ARG A 66 -5.84 -0.57 -4.90
N LEU A 67 -6.19 -0.49 -3.61
CA LEU A 67 -5.89 0.68 -2.79
C LEU A 67 -4.38 0.90 -2.66
N LEU A 68 -3.61 -0.16 -2.38
CA LEU A 68 -2.16 -0.06 -2.29
C LEU A 68 -1.53 0.41 -3.60
N GLN A 69 -1.95 -0.14 -4.74
CA GLN A 69 -1.49 0.28 -6.07
C GLN A 69 -1.73 1.78 -6.31
N GLY A 70 -2.92 2.29 -5.95
CA GLY A 70 -3.24 3.72 -6.03
C GLY A 70 -2.33 4.59 -5.14
N LEU A 71 -2.10 4.16 -3.89
CA LEU A 71 -1.20 4.87 -2.97
C LEU A 71 0.26 4.88 -3.47
N VAL A 72 0.73 3.76 -4.04
CA VAL A 72 2.07 3.66 -4.64
C VAL A 72 2.19 4.55 -5.88
N ALA A 73 1.15 4.59 -6.72
CA ALA A 73 1.11 5.50 -7.87
C ALA A 73 1.16 6.96 -7.45
N LEU A 74 0.41 7.36 -6.42
CA LEU A 74 0.44 8.72 -5.85
C LEU A 74 1.81 9.09 -5.28
N GLY A 75 2.54 8.12 -4.73
CA GLY A 75 3.89 8.34 -4.19
C GLY A 75 4.89 8.87 -5.22
N GLY A 76 4.71 8.58 -6.51
CA GLY A 76 5.57 9.10 -7.57
C GLY A 76 5.52 10.64 -7.67
N PRO A 77 4.38 11.23 -8.05
CA PRO A 77 4.25 12.68 -8.22
C PRO A 77 4.07 13.45 -6.89
N LYS A 78 3.56 12.82 -5.84
CA LYS A 78 3.14 13.52 -4.60
C LYS A 78 3.84 13.01 -3.34
N GLY A 79 4.82 12.12 -3.48
CA GLY A 79 5.57 11.56 -2.36
C GLY A 79 6.45 12.60 -1.66
N ILE A 80 6.39 12.60 -0.33
CA ILE A 80 7.25 13.39 0.54
C ILE A 80 8.11 12.42 1.34
N ILE A 81 9.42 12.62 1.34
CA ILE A 81 10.34 11.76 2.09
C ILE A 81 10.04 11.85 3.58
N LEU A 82 9.82 10.70 4.20
CA LEU A 82 9.74 10.56 5.65
C LEU A 82 11.05 9.99 6.16
N THR A 83 11.91 10.87 6.67
CA THR A 83 13.24 10.53 7.17
C THR A 83 13.16 9.60 8.40
N PRO A 84 14.28 8.97 8.79
CA PRO A 84 14.36 8.16 10.02
C PRO A 84 13.98 8.91 11.29
N GLU A 85 14.35 10.18 11.38
CA GLU A 85 14.17 11.05 12.54
C GLU A 85 13.42 12.33 12.14
N PRO A 86 12.11 12.25 11.88
CA PRO A 86 11.32 13.43 11.55
C PRO A 86 11.20 14.34 12.79
N THR A 87 11.11 15.65 12.58
CA THR A 87 11.06 16.63 13.68
C THR A 87 9.63 17.05 14.06
N ALA A 88 8.71 17.06 13.09
CA ALA A 88 7.31 17.47 13.27
C ALA A 88 6.41 16.35 13.83
N GLY A 89 5.34 16.73 14.53
CA GLY A 89 4.47 15.82 15.28
C GLY A 89 3.83 14.71 14.43
N LEU A 90 3.10 15.09 13.37
CA LEU A 90 2.43 14.12 12.49
C LEU A 90 3.41 13.17 11.79
N PRO A 91 4.49 13.64 11.13
CA PRO A 91 5.54 12.76 10.60
C PRO A 91 6.17 11.82 11.65
N LYS A 92 6.43 12.30 12.89
CA LYS A 92 6.90 11.44 13.99
C LYS A 92 5.92 10.32 14.29
N GLN A 93 4.63 10.63 14.38
CA GLN A 93 3.60 9.63 14.64
C GLN A 93 3.51 8.59 13.51
N LEU A 94 3.49 9.04 12.26
CA LEU A 94 3.50 8.14 11.09
C LEU A 94 4.73 7.22 11.10
N ARG A 95 5.92 7.75 11.43
CA ARG A 95 7.15 6.98 11.54
C ARG A 95 7.08 5.94 12.67
N LEU A 96 6.57 6.33 13.83
CA LEU A 96 6.37 5.42 14.97
C LEU A 96 5.41 4.27 14.61
N PHE A 97 4.32 4.57 13.92
CA PHE A 97 3.33 3.57 13.48
C PHE A 97 3.81 2.69 12.32
N LEU A 98 4.87 3.07 11.60
CA LEU A 98 5.56 2.13 10.70
C LEU A 98 6.38 1.09 11.48
N ALA A 99 6.68 1.35 12.75
CA ALA A 99 7.45 0.50 13.64
C ALA A 99 8.69 -0.15 12.98
N PRO A 100 9.57 0.63 12.32
CA PRO A 100 10.75 0.07 11.66
C PRO A 100 11.70 -0.54 12.70
N LYS A 101 12.24 -1.71 12.39
CA LYS A 101 13.17 -2.47 13.24
C LYS A 101 14.38 -2.94 12.44
N PHE A 102 15.48 -3.20 13.16
CA PHE A 102 16.74 -3.68 12.60
C PHE A 102 17.26 -2.72 11.52
N ASP A 103 17.69 -3.25 10.38
CA ASP A 103 18.21 -2.44 9.28
C ASP A 103 17.20 -1.40 8.78
N ALA A 104 15.89 -1.60 8.96
CA ALA A 104 14.88 -0.66 8.47
C ALA A 104 14.85 0.68 9.23
N VAL A 105 15.44 0.74 10.45
CA VAL A 105 15.42 1.95 11.30
C VAL A 105 16.05 3.14 10.58
N GLY A 106 17.14 2.91 9.85
CA GLY A 106 17.89 3.97 9.15
C GLY A 106 17.37 4.32 7.74
N HIS A 107 16.31 3.67 7.25
CA HIS A 107 15.84 3.89 5.87
C HIS A 107 14.67 4.87 5.81
N ASP A 108 14.68 5.72 4.78
CA ASP A 108 13.58 6.62 4.45
C ASP A 108 12.30 5.83 4.15
N ALA A 109 11.18 6.35 4.62
CA ALA A 109 9.84 6.00 4.16
C ALA A 109 9.31 7.09 3.21
N LEU A 110 8.10 6.94 2.70
CA LEU A 110 7.48 7.93 1.81
C LEU A 110 6.06 8.23 2.26
N VAL A 111 5.73 9.50 2.45
CA VAL A 111 4.38 9.95 2.81
C VAL A 111 3.66 10.47 1.57
N VAL A 112 2.43 10.02 1.39
CA VAL A 112 1.45 10.59 0.45
C VAL A 112 0.42 11.36 1.25
N ARG A 113 0.08 12.57 0.79
CA ARG A 113 -0.97 13.42 1.37
C ARG A 113 -2.03 13.69 0.33
N GLU A 114 -3.24 13.19 0.54
CA GLU A 114 -4.36 13.31 -0.40
C GLU A 114 -5.71 13.40 0.30
N SER A 115 -6.77 13.77 -0.44
CA SER A 115 -8.15 13.62 0.05
C SER A 115 -8.66 12.20 -0.23
N MET A 116 -9.65 11.75 0.56
CA MET A 116 -10.30 10.46 0.33
C MET A 116 -10.97 10.39 -1.06
N SER A 117 -11.63 11.47 -1.49
CA SER A 117 -12.31 11.54 -2.79
C SER A 117 -11.32 11.46 -3.96
N SER A 118 -10.18 12.15 -3.86
CA SER A 118 -9.09 12.08 -4.85
C SER A 118 -8.54 10.66 -4.97
N LEU A 119 -8.25 10.02 -3.81
CA LEU A 119 -7.78 8.64 -3.78
C LEU A 119 -8.79 7.66 -4.39
N LEU A 120 -10.08 7.81 -4.07
CA LEU A 120 -11.16 6.99 -4.64
C LEU A 120 -11.22 7.17 -6.16
N GLY A 121 -11.19 8.42 -6.64
CA GLY A 121 -11.18 8.73 -8.06
C GLY A 121 -10.01 8.06 -8.79
N GLU A 122 -8.80 8.16 -8.25
CA GLU A 122 -7.60 7.57 -8.87
C GLU A 122 -7.65 6.05 -9.01
N ILE A 123 -8.26 5.38 -8.02
CA ILE A 123 -8.50 3.94 -8.08
C ILE A 123 -9.82 3.58 -8.76
N GLY A 124 -10.50 4.51 -9.43
CA GLY A 124 -11.71 4.28 -10.21
C GLY A 124 -12.95 3.92 -9.38
N LEU A 125 -13.05 4.44 -8.16
CA LEU A 125 -14.22 4.32 -7.29
C LEU A 125 -14.88 5.69 -7.11
N THR A 126 -16.19 5.68 -6.87
CA THR A 126 -16.95 6.90 -6.54
C THR A 126 -16.83 7.22 -5.05
N ASP A 127 -17.05 8.48 -4.69
CA ASP A 127 -17.02 9.01 -3.31
C ASP A 127 -18.27 8.66 -2.47
N GLY A 128 -18.89 7.52 -2.74
CA GLY A 128 -20.02 7.01 -1.98
C GLY A 128 -19.63 6.56 -0.56
N GLY A 129 -20.56 6.72 0.39
CA GLY A 129 -20.33 6.40 1.80
C GLY A 129 -19.90 4.95 2.07
N ASP A 130 -20.40 3.99 1.29
CA ASP A 130 -19.95 2.59 1.34
C ASP A 130 -18.49 2.42 0.93
N ASN A 131 -18.07 3.09 -0.15
CA ASN A 131 -16.68 3.05 -0.62
C ASN A 131 -15.74 3.68 0.39
N ILE A 132 -16.11 4.82 0.97
CA ILE A 132 -15.32 5.48 2.03
C ILE A 132 -15.14 4.55 3.23
N ARG A 133 -16.21 3.87 3.68
CA ARG A 133 -16.11 2.88 4.77
C ARG A 133 -15.20 1.71 4.40
N ALA A 134 -15.32 1.20 3.19
CA ALA A 134 -14.49 0.10 2.70
C ALA A 134 -12.99 0.49 2.68
N ILE A 135 -12.65 1.67 2.18
CA ILE A 135 -11.27 2.16 2.15
C ILE A 135 -10.72 2.37 3.56
N LYS A 136 -11.48 2.97 4.48
CA LYS A 136 -11.05 3.10 5.88
C LYS A 136 -10.74 1.74 6.51
N ALA A 137 -11.57 0.73 6.23
CA ALA A 137 -11.32 -0.63 6.69
C ALA A 137 -10.07 -1.25 6.02
N SER A 138 -9.84 -1.00 4.74
CA SER A 138 -8.62 -1.42 4.03
C SER A 138 -7.35 -0.78 4.58
N LEU A 139 -7.36 0.53 4.82
CA LEU A 139 -6.25 1.25 5.44
C LEU A 139 -5.91 0.65 6.82
N LEU A 140 -6.93 0.43 7.66
CA LEU A 140 -6.74 -0.20 8.96
C LEU A 140 -6.13 -1.60 8.85
N ARG A 141 -6.62 -2.45 7.94
CA ARG A 141 -6.08 -3.79 7.72
C ARG A 141 -4.63 -3.75 7.29
N MET A 142 -4.31 -2.96 6.26
CA MET A 142 -2.94 -2.83 5.74
C MET A 142 -1.98 -2.26 6.78
N ALA A 143 -2.42 -1.30 7.59
CA ALA A 143 -1.59 -0.75 8.67
C ALA A 143 -1.22 -1.79 9.75
N ASN A 144 -2.05 -2.82 9.92
CA ASN A 144 -1.79 -3.91 10.86
C ASN A 144 -0.97 -5.07 10.26
N VAL A 145 -0.53 -4.96 9.00
CA VAL A 145 0.34 -5.97 8.39
C VAL A 145 1.78 -5.67 8.74
N THR A 146 2.45 -6.60 9.39
CA THR A 146 3.90 -6.57 9.62
C THR A 146 4.60 -7.30 8.49
N VAL A 147 5.56 -6.63 7.87
CA VAL A 147 6.46 -7.19 6.87
C VAL A 147 7.80 -7.48 7.56
N VAL A 148 8.33 -8.68 7.34
CA VAL A 148 9.66 -9.10 7.80
C VAL A 148 10.43 -9.62 6.61
N VAL A 149 11.55 -8.98 6.29
CA VAL A 149 12.45 -9.40 5.21
C VAL A 149 13.75 -9.87 5.83
N THR A 150 14.17 -11.09 5.49
CA THR A 150 15.42 -11.70 5.97
C THR A 150 16.31 -11.97 4.77
N LYS A 151 17.57 -11.54 4.86
CA LYS A 151 18.60 -11.79 3.85
C LYS A 151 19.90 -12.22 4.53
N GLY A 152 20.19 -13.52 4.50
CA GLY A 152 21.28 -14.11 5.29
C GLY A 152 21.10 -13.82 6.79
N SER A 153 22.10 -13.20 7.42
CA SER A 153 22.03 -12.78 8.83
C SER A 153 21.32 -11.45 9.08
N ARG A 154 20.96 -10.72 8.01
CA ARG A 154 20.34 -9.39 8.10
C ARG A 154 18.83 -9.50 8.09
N GLN A 155 18.19 -8.62 8.83
CA GLN A 155 16.73 -8.56 8.92
C GLN A 155 16.26 -7.11 8.82
N ARG A 156 15.10 -6.92 8.19
CA ARG A 156 14.32 -5.69 8.18
C ARG A 156 12.91 -6.03 8.60
N SER A 157 12.29 -5.18 9.42
CA SER A 157 10.88 -5.32 9.74
C SER A 157 10.23 -3.96 9.88
N PHE A 158 8.98 -3.85 9.43
CA PHE A 158 8.16 -2.64 9.45
C PHE A 158 6.71 -3.03 9.18
N HIS A 159 5.76 -2.16 9.51
CA HIS A 159 4.40 -2.29 9.03
C HIS A 159 4.33 -1.96 7.53
N LEU A 160 3.38 -2.56 6.81
CA LEU A 160 3.19 -2.38 5.36
C LEU A 160 3.01 -0.90 5.01
N MET A 161 2.23 -0.20 5.83
CA MET A 161 2.02 1.24 5.78
C MET A 161 1.56 1.74 7.15
N SER A 162 1.56 3.06 7.36
CA SER A 162 0.82 3.71 8.45
C SER A 162 -0.01 4.84 7.87
N TYR A 163 -1.02 5.31 8.62
CA TYR A 163 -1.85 6.41 8.16
C TYR A 163 -2.34 7.28 9.32
N ALA A 164 -2.76 8.48 8.98
CA ALA A 164 -3.47 9.40 9.85
C ALA A 164 -4.53 10.15 9.04
N PHE A 165 -5.64 10.47 9.72
CA PHE A 165 -6.62 11.41 9.21
C PHE A 165 -6.41 12.73 9.93
N ASP A 166 -6.36 13.80 9.16
CA ASP A 166 -6.49 15.14 9.69
C ASP A 166 -7.99 15.45 9.81
N GLU A 167 -8.46 15.60 11.04
CA GLU A 167 -9.87 15.86 11.33
C GLU A 167 -10.27 17.31 11.00
N GLU A 168 -9.31 18.24 10.89
CA GLU A 168 -9.57 19.66 10.62
C GLU A 168 -9.79 19.92 9.12
N ASP A 169 -8.97 19.31 8.25
CA ASP A 169 -9.04 19.54 6.80
C ASP A 169 -9.48 18.31 5.98
N GLY A 170 -9.74 17.19 6.66
CA GLY A 170 -10.23 15.94 6.04
C GLY A 170 -9.17 15.22 5.19
N ARG A 171 -7.89 15.61 5.28
CA ARG A 171 -6.82 14.96 4.52
C ARG A 171 -6.42 13.63 5.12
N LEU A 172 -6.05 12.71 4.23
CA LEU A 172 -5.46 11.43 4.53
C LEU A 172 -3.94 11.53 4.30
N PHE A 173 -3.19 11.16 5.32
CA PHE A 173 -1.75 10.98 5.25
C PHE A 173 -1.45 9.48 5.31
N VAL A 174 -0.69 8.97 4.35
CA VAL A 174 -0.28 7.56 4.31
C VAL A 174 1.23 7.51 4.19
N ALA A 175 1.90 6.89 5.17
CA ALA A 175 3.31 6.56 5.06
C ALA A 175 3.46 5.13 4.51
N LEU A 176 4.11 5.00 3.36
CA LEU A 176 4.52 3.73 2.77
C LEU A 176 5.86 3.31 3.36
N ASN A 177 6.03 2.01 3.59
CA ASN A 177 7.22 1.47 4.20
C ASN A 177 8.50 1.74 3.37
N PRO A 178 9.69 1.60 3.99
CA PRO A 178 10.95 1.93 3.30
C PRO A 178 11.20 1.15 2.00
N GLN A 179 10.77 -0.10 1.93
CA GLN A 179 10.97 -0.92 0.74
C GLN A 179 10.12 -0.46 -0.45
N ILE A 180 8.86 -0.09 -0.20
CA ILE A 180 8.00 0.53 -1.22
C ILE A 180 8.54 1.92 -1.59
N ALA A 181 8.97 2.72 -0.60
CA ALA A 181 9.55 4.04 -0.82
C ALA A 181 10.76 4.01 -1.76
N GLU A 182 11.70 3.08 -1.52
CA GLU A 182 12.88 2.90 -2.37
C GLU A 182 12.50 2.57 -3.83
N ALA A 183 11.45 1.77 -4.05
CA ALA A 183 10.99 1.40 -5.40
C ALA A 183 10.39 2.61 -6.13
N ILE A 184 9.55 3.39 -5.43
CA ILE A 184 8.96 4.63 -5.97
C ILE A 184 10.06 5.62 -6.37
N LEU A 185 11.03 5.82 -5.49
CA LEU A 185 12.16 6.74 -5.68
C LEU A 185 13.20 6.22 -6.70
N GLY A 186 13.01 5.02 -7.27
CA GLY A 186 13.95 4.43 -8.23
C GLY A 186 15.30 4.04 -7.63
N ARG A 187 15.38 3.89 -6.30
CA ARG A 187 16.59 3.47 -5.56
C ARG A 187 16.77 1.95 -5.54
N ARG A 188 15.78 1.20 -6.04
CA ARG A 188 15.80 -0.27 -6.22
C ARG A 188 14.95 -0.67 -7.44
N PRO A 189 15.09 -1.91 -7.94
CA PRO A 189 14.20 -2.43 -8.98
C PRO A 189 12.73 -2.34 -8.58
N TYR A 190 11.87 -2.04 -9.55
CA TYR A 190 10.43 -1.92 -9.36
C TYR A 190 9.67 -2.63 -10.47
N THR A 191 8.45 -3.05 -10.16
CA THR A 191 7.45 -3.49 -11.12
C THR A 191 6.63 -2.28 -11.53
N ARG A 192 6.58 -2.00 -12.83
CA ARG A 192 5.74 -0.94 -13.38
C ARG A 192 4.33 -1.49 -13.57
N ILE A 193 3.34 -0.86 -12.96
CA ILE A 193 1.93 -1.23 -13.09
C ILE A 193 1.19 -0.08 -13.74
N GLU A 194 0.57 -0.29 -14.90
CA GLU A 194 -0.20 0.73 -15.61
C GLU A 194 -1.56 0.94 -14.94
N MET A 195 -1.82 2.17 -14.46
CA MET A 195 -3.04 2.47 -13.72
C MET A 195 -4.29 2.45 -14.60
N ALA A 196 -4.14 2.68 -15.90
CA ALA A 196 -5.23 2.51 -16.86
C ALA A 196 -5.73 1.06 -16.89
N GLU A 197 -4.83 0.09 -16.84
CA GLU A 197 -5.16 -1.34 -16.78
C GLU A 197 -5.81 -1.69 -15.44
N VAL A 198 -5.22 -1.25 -14.33
CA VAL A 198 -5.78 -1.46 -12.97
C VAL A 198 -7.23 -0.97 -12.88
N ARG A 199 -7.53 0.20 -13.46
CA ARG A 199 -8.89 0.75 -13.50
C ARG A 199 -9.84 -0.07 -14.36
N ALA A 200 -9.36 -0.65 -15.46
CA ALA A 200 -10.15 -1.46 -16.38
C ALA A 200 -10.56 -2.83 -15.80
N LEU A 201 -9.82 -3.36 -14.82
CA LEU A 201 -10.07 -4.69 -14.25
C LEU A 201 -11.30 -4.72 -13.32
N GLN A 202 -12.28 -5.54 -13.69
CA GLN A 202 -13.59 -5.60 -13.05
C GLN A 202 -13.75 -6.71 -11.99
N THR A 203 -12.96 -7.78 -12.07
CA THR A 203 -13.12 -8.95 -11.20
C THR A 203 -11.89 -9.17 -10.32
N ASP A 204 -12.10 -9.73 -9.12
CA ASP A 204 -11.00 -10.03 -8.21
C ASP A 204 -9.96 -10.98 -8.81
N PRO A 205 -10.32 -12.08 -9.49
CA PRO A 205 -9.31 -12.95 -10.13
C PRO A 205 -8.49 -12.21 -11.19
N ALA A 206 -9.13 -11.37 -12.01
CA ALA A 206 -8.42 -10.61 -13.04
C ALA A 206 -7.45 -9.60 -12.42
N ARG A 207 -7.86 -8.94 -11.31
CA ARG A 207 -6.98 -8.03 -10.55
C ARG A 207 -5.79 -8.75 -9.95
N LEU A 208 -5.98 -9.93 -9.39
CA LEU A 208 -4.92 -10.66 -8.68
C LEU A 208 -3.90 -11.31 -9.62
N ILE A 209 -4.28 -11.60 -10.86
CA ILE A 209 -3.39 -12.17 -11.89
C ILE A 209 -2.56 -11.08 -12.58
N HIS A 210 -3.14 -9.87 -12.72
CA HIS A 210 -2.48 -8.69 -13.27
C HIS A 210 -1.33 -8.20 -12.37
#